data_AF-A0A503WJY7-F1
#
_entry.id   AF-A0A503WJY7-F1
#
_cell.length_a   1.000
_cell.length_b   1.000
_cell.length_c   1.000
_cell.angle_alpha   90.00
_cell.angle_beta   90.00
_cell.angle_gamma   90.00
#
_symmetry.space_group_name_H-M   'P 1'
#
loop_
_entity.id
_entity.type
_entity.pdbx_description
1 polymer ?
#
loop_
_entity_poly.entity_id
_entity_poly.type
_entity_poly.pdbx_seq_one_letter_code
_entity_poly.pdbx_strand_id
1 'polypeptide(L)'
;MNTRAGSLIFATAFVNSLLGARALSDGLGLWDWIAVALLFAIGGLIVFLLWPYHKYTFRFDPEELLHRYVDGDRPLKISAMQRALALRIKADMASNWRIIQRLRAALQIALVLLLFDILAWLFAVAGI
;
A
#
# COMPACT_ATOMS: atom_id res chain seq x y z
N MET A 1 4.72 -0.47 5.46
CA MET A 1 3.35 -0.41 4.90
C MET A 1 2.56 -1.69 5.15
N ASN A 2 3.19 -2.87 5.11
CA ASN A 2 2.53 -4.17 5.31
C ASN A 2 1.69 -4.24 6.60
N THR A 3 2.15 -3.72 7.74
CA THR A 3 1.36 -3.69 8.98
C THR A 3 0.07 -2.86 8.84
N ARG A 4 0.13 -1.70 8.16
CA ARG A 4 -1.04 -0.82 7.96
C ARG A 4 -2.03 -1.44 6.96
N ALA A 5 -1.53 -2.11 5.93
CA ALA A 5 -2.33 -2.89 4.99
C ALA A 5 -3.05 -4.04 5.70
N GLY A 6 -2.34 -4.76 6.57
CA GLY A 6 -2.89 -5.84 7.38
C GLY A 6 -3.98 -5.36 8.34
N SER A 7 -3.77 -4.23 9.03
CA SER A 7 -4.80 -3.63 9.88
C SER A 7 -6.04 -3.22 9.10
N LEU A 8 -5.87 -2.68 7.88
CA LEU A 8 -6.99 -2.32 7.01
C LEU A 8 -7.79 -3.56 6.61
N ILE A 9 -7.13 -4.63 6.13
CA ILE A 9 -7.80 -5.89 5.80
C ILE A 9 -8.60 -6.42 6.98
N PHE A 10 -7.99 -6.45 8.16
CA PHE A 10 -8.63 -6.96 9.36
C PHE A 10 -9.87 -6.11 9.71
N ALA A 11 -9.73 -4.78 9.71
CA ALA A 11 -10.84 -3.87 9.99
C ALA A 11 -11.99 -4.05 8.98
N THR A 12 -11.69 -4.12 7.68
CA THR A 12 -12.70 -4.32 6.62
C THR A 12 -13.42 -5.66 6.80
N ALA A 13 -12.69 -6.75 7.03
CA ALA A 13 -13.27 -8.06 7.24
C ALA A 13 -14.14 -8.11 8.51
N PHE A 14 -13.68 -7.50 9.60
CA PHE A 14 -14.41 -7.44 10.87
C PHE A 14 -15.73 -6.67 10.74
N VAL A 15 -15.68 -5.47 10.16
CA VAL A 15 -16.86 -4.62 9.93
C VAL A 15 -17.89 -5.34 9.07
N ASN A 16 -17.47 -5.93 7.95
CA ASN A 16 -18.39 -6.61 7.02
C ASN A 16 -18.99 -7.88 7.62
N SER A 17 -18.22 -8.61 8.43
CA SER A 17 -18.75 -9.77 9.17
C SER A 17 -19.81 -9.35 10.20
N LEU A 18 -19.58 -8.25 10.91
CA LEU A 18 -20.47 -7.78 11.97
C LEU A 18 -21.74 -7.11 11.43
N LEU A 19 -21.57 -6.10 10.58
CA LEU A 19 -22.67 -5.27 10.09
C LEU A 19 -23.35 -5.89 8.86
N GLY A 20 -22.57 -6.50 7.96
CA GLY A 20 -23.12 -7.12 6.75
C GLY A 20 -24.04 -8.30 7.08
N ALA A 21 -23.65 -9.16 8.02
CA ALA A 21 -24.51 -10.28 8.44
C ALA A 21 -25.86 -9.81 9.01
N ARG A 22 -25.87 -8.68 9.73
CA ARG A 22 -27.11 -8.11 10.28
C ARG A 22 -27.94 -7.39 9.22
N ALA A 23 -27.33 -6.58 8.37
CA ALA A 23 -28.04 -5.85 7.32
C ALA A 23 -28.70 -6.80 6.31
N LEU A 24 -27.98 -7.80 5.80
CA LEU A 24 -28.53 -8.78 4.85
C LEU A 24 -29.63 -9.66 5.45
N SER A 25 -29.76 -9.75 6.78
CA SER A 25 -30.82 -10.52 7.41
C SER A 25 -32.20 -9.88 7.31
N ASP A 26 -32.27 -8.55 7.15
CA ASP A 26 -33.52 -7.79 7.04
C ASP A 26 -33.97 -7.56 5.57
N GLY A 27 -33.18 -8.00 4.58
CA GLY A 27 -33.50 -7.91 3.14
C GLY A 27 -32.34 -7.35 2.30
N LEU A 28 -32.58 -7.13 1.00
CA LEU A 28 -31.62 -6.45 0.11
C LEU A 28 -32.19 -5.08 -0.30
N GLY A 29 -31.73 -4.03 0.38
CA GLY A 29 -32.00 -2.63 0.05
C GLY A 29 -30.97 -2.01 -0.89
N LEU A 30 -31.21 -0.75 -1.27
CA LEU A 30 -30.31 0.01 -2.13
C LEU A 30 -28.94 0.25 -1.46
N TRP A 31 -28.92 0.43 -0.15
CA TRP A 31 -27.70 0.63 0.63
C TRP A 31 -26.83 -0.64 0.74
N ASP A 32 -27.43 -1.83 0.75
CA ASP A 32 -26.67 -3.09 0.76
C ASP A 32 -25.86 -3.25 -0.51
N TRP A 33 -26.44 -2.91 -1.67
CA TRP A 33 -25.73 -2.93 -2.94
C TRP A 33 -24.60 -1.90 -3.01
N ILE A 34 -24.82 -0.71 -2.44
CA ILE A 34 -23.76 0.31 -2.32
C ILE A 34 -22.63 -0.22 -1.43
N ALA A 35 -22.95 -0.77 -0.25
CA ALA A 35 -21.95 -1.33 0.65
C ALA A 35 -21.15 -2.46 -0.01
N VAL A 36 -21.82 -3.40 -0.70
CA VAL A 36 -21.14 -4.48 -1.44
C VAL A 36 -20.22 -3.94 -2.53
N ALA A 37 -20.63 -2.91 -3.27
CA ALA A 37 -19.79 -2.28 -4.29
C ALA A 37 -18.56 -1.60 -3.66
N LEU A 38 -18.72 -0.93 -2.51
CA LEU A 38 -17.63 -0.31 -1.76
C LEU A 38 -16.66 -1.36 -1.23
N LEU A 39 -17.17 -2.44 -0.65
CA LEU A 39 -16.38 -3.59 -0.20
C LEU A 39 -15.52 -4.14 -1.34
N PHE A 40 -16.10 -4.32 -2.52
CA PHE A 40 -15.36 -4.83 -3.69
C PHE A 40 -14.26 -3.85 -4.12
N ALA A 41 -14.54 -2.54 -4.12
CA ALA A 41 -13.55 -1.51 -4.41
C ALA A 41 -12.39 -1.51 -3.39
N ILE A 42 -12.70 -1.65 -2.09
CA ILE A 42 -11.69 -1.75 -1.01
C ILE A 42 -10.83 -2.99 -1.21
N GLY A 43 -11.43 -4.14 -1.54
CA GLY A 43 -10.72 -5.38 -1.86
C GLY A 43 -9.74 -5.21 -3.01
N GLY A 44 -10.16 -4.57 -4.11
CA GLY A 44 -9.29 -4.25 -5.25
C GLY A 44 -8.11 -3.35 -4.86
N LEU A 45 -8.36 -2.33 -4.05
CA LEU A 45 -7.32 -1.43 -3.51
C LEU A 45 -6.33 -2.15 -2.59
N ILE A 46 -6.80 -3.08 -1.77
CA ILE A 46 -5.96 -3.91 -0.91
C ILE A 46 -5.04 -4.79 -1.75
N VAL A 47 -5.56 -5.45 -2.78
CA VAL A 47 -4.75 -6.25 -3.72
C VAL A 47 -3.72 -5.37 -4.41
N PHE A 48 -4.10 -4.19 -4.87
CA PHE A 48 -3.18 -3.22 -5.46
C PHE A 48 -2.08 -2.78 -4.49
N LEU A 49 -2.41 -2.57 -3.22
CA LEU A 49 -1.48 -2.14 -2.18
C LEU A 49 -0.49 -3.25 -1.77
N LEU A 50 -0.95 -4.50 -1.72
CA LEU A 50 -0.15 -5.69 -1.43
C LEU A 50 0.59 -6.23 -2.64
N TRP A 51 0.23 -5.75 -3.84
CA TRP A 51 0.87 -6.20 -5.07
C TRP A 51 2.38 -5.99 -4.95
N PRO A 52 3.19 -7.06 -5.09
CA PRO A 52 4.61 -6.97 -4.83
C PRO A 52 5.24 -6.14 -5.94
N TYR A 53 5.55 -4.89 -5.64
CA TYR A 53 6.35 -4.02 -6.50
C TYR A 53 7.78 -4.56 -6.52
N HIS A 54 8.06 -5.48 -7.47
CA HIS A 54 9.37 -6.11 -7.68
C HIS A 54 10.47 -5.14 -8.17
N LYS A 55 10.18 -3.83 -8.23
CA LYS A 55 11.10 -2.79 -8.73
C LYS A 55 11.53 -1.80 -7.64
N TYR A 56 11.63 -2.21 -6.39
CA TYR A 56 12.39 -1.42 -5.43
C TYR A 56 13.88 -1.63 -5.69
N THR A 57 14.46 -0.78 -6.54
CA THR A 57 15.91 -0.61 -6.64
C THR A 57 16.36 0.08 -5.35
N PHE A 58 16.54 -0.72 -4.31
CA PHE A 58 17.14 -0.31 -3.03
C PHE A 58 18.15 -1.35 -2.53
N ARG A 59 18.55 -2.29 -3.38
CA ARG A 59 19.67 -3.17 -3.07
C ARG A 59 20.90 -2.59 -3.73
N PHE A 60 21.62 -1.78 -2.96
CA PHE A 60 23.07 -1.75 -3.13
C PHE A 60 23.54 -3.20 -3.07
N ASP A 61 24.14 -3.69 -4.15
CA ASP A 61 24.84 -4.94 -4.09
C ASP A 61 26.21 -4.66 -3.46
N PRO A 62 26.45 -5.06 -2.20
CA PRO A 62 27.72 -4.78 -1.53
C PRO A 62 28.90 -5.40 -2.28
N GLU A 63 28.68 -6.51 -3.00
CA GLU A 63 29.69 -7.15 -3.85
C GLU A 63 30.07 -6.26 -5.05
N GLU A 64 29.09 -5.60 -5.70
CA GLU A 64 29.38 -4.67 -6.82
C GLU A 64 30.13 -3.41 -6.34
N LEU A 65 29.83 -2.93 -5.12
CA LEU A 65 30.52 -1.79 -4.52
C LEU A 65 31.97 -2.13 -4.14
N LEU A 66 32.20 -3.29 -3.53
CA LEU A 66 33.53 -3.77 -3.17
C LEU A 66 34.38 -3.99 -4.42
N HIS A 67 33.82 -4.66 -5.43
CA HIS A 67 34.55 -4.94 -6.65
C HIS A 67 34.98 -3.65 -7.40
N ARG A 68 34.12 -2.62 -7.44
CA ARG A 68 34.37 -1.39 -8.21
C ARG A 68 35.30 -0.40 -7.51
N TYR A 69 35.30 -0.34 -6.17
CA TYR A 69 36.03 0.69 -5.42
C TYR A 69 37.18 0.15 -4.57
N VAL A 70 37.16 -1.13 -4.20
CA VAL A 70 38.16 -1.77 -3.32
C VAL A 70 39.01 -2.78 -4.10
N ASP A 71 38.40 -3.65 -4.91
CA ASP A 71 39.10 -4.79 -5.55
C ASP A 71 39.57 -4.51 -6.99
N GLY A 72 39.38 -3.29 -7.52
CA GLY A 72 39.83 -2.91 -8.85
C GLY A 72 41.29 -2.48 -8.91
N ASP A 73 41.94 -2.62 -10.07
CA ASP A 73 43.37 -2.32 -10.33
C ASP A 73 43.83 -0.89 -9.96
N ARG A 74 42.90 0.03 -9.66
CA ARG A 74 43.18 1.37 -9.11
C ARG A 74 42.18 1.71 -7.99
N PRO A 75 42.55 1.56 -6.70
CA PRO A 75 41.66 1.92 -5.60
C PRO A 75 41.34 3.42 -5.67
N LEU A 76 40.05 3.73 -5.84
CA LEU A 76 39.55 5.10 -5.86
C LEU A 76 39.47 5.65 -4.44
N LYS A 77 39.78 6.94 -4.27
CA LYS A 77 39.67 7.62 -2.97
C LYS A 77 38.24 7.50 -2.43
N ILE A 78 38.12 7.29 -1.11
CA ILE A 78 36.85 7.22 -0.37
C ILE A 78 35.89 8.38 -0.71
N SER A 79 36.41 9.58 -0.94
CA SER A 79 35.61 10.76 -1.31
C SER A 79 34.91 10.62 -2.67
N ALA A 80 35.51 9.91 -3.64
CA ALA A 80 34.90 9.63 -4.94
C ALA A 80 33.79 8.56 -4.83
N MET A 81 34.00 7.56 -3.96
CA MET A 81 32.99 6.54 -3.63
C MET A 81 31.77 7.19 -2.96
N GLN A 82 31.97 8.01 -1.93
CA GLN A 82 30.90 8.73 -1.24
C GLN A 82 30.08 9.62 -2.17
N ARG A 83 30.74 10.34 -3.10
CA ARG A 83 30.07 11.19 -4.09
C ARG A 83 29.21 10.37 -5.06
N ALA A 84 29.74 9.26 -5.57
CA ALA A 84 28.98 8.38 -6.46
C ALA A 84 27.79 7.74 -5.75
N LEU A 85 27.97 7.33 -4.50
CA LEU A 85 26.89 6.79 -3.66
C LEU A 85 25.79 7.83 -3.44
N ALA A 86 26.15 9.06 -3.06
CA ALA A 86 25.19 10.14 -2.83
C ALA A 86 24.37 10.48 -4.08
N LEU A 87 24.99 10.49 -5.26
CA LEU A 87 24.29 10.75 -6.53
C LEU A 87 23.34 9.60 -6.89
N ARG A 88 23.74 8.34 -6.67
CA ARG A 88 22.91 7.17 -6.94
C ARG A 88 21.73 7.06 -5.96
N ILE A 89 21.95 7.32 -4.67
CA ILE A 89 20.90 7.44 -3.65
C ILE A 89 19.88 8.51 -4.07
N LYS A 90 20.32 9.67 -4.55
CA LYS A 90 19.42 10.75 -4.99
C LYS A 90 18.59 10.33 -6.21
N ALA A 91 19.19 9.65 -7.18
CA ALA A 91 18.49 9.15 -8.37
C ALA A 91 17.46 8.06 -8.02
N ASP A 92 17.84 7.10 -7.17
CA ASP A 92 16.97 6.02 -6.72
C ASP A 92 15.83 6.53 -5.82
N MET A 93 16.12 7.51 -4.95
CA MET A 93 15.11 8.18 -4.13
C MET A 93 14.04 8.85 -5.01
N ALA A 94 14.42 9.54 -6.09
CA ALA A 94 13.48 10.22 -6.97
C ALA A 94 12.54 9.26 -7.73
N SER A 95 13.04 8.07 -8.09
CA SER A 95 12.23 7.01 -8.71
C SER A 95 11.28 6.35 -7.68
N ASN A 96 11.82 5.95 -6.53
CA ASN A 96 11.08 5.25 -5.49
C ASN A 96 10.02 6.13 -4.82
N TRP A 97 10.25 7.45 -4.73
CA TRP A 97 9.32 8.40 -4.12
C TRP A 97 7.95 8.39 -4.79
N ARG A 98 7.89 8.32 -6.12
CA ARG A 98 6.60 8.28 -6.86
C ARG A 98 5.80 7.02 -6.53
N ILE A 99 6.46 5.87 -6.40
CA ILE A 99 5.80 4.60 -6.04
C ILE A 99 5.29 4.66 -4.60
N ILE A 100 6.10 5.16 -3.67
CA ILE A 100 5.71 5.32 -2.27
C ILE A 100 4.51 6.27 -2.13
N GLN A 101 4.50 7.39 -2.87
CA GLN A 101 3.39 8.34 -2.85
C GLN A 101 2.10 7.72 -3.41
N ARG A 102 2.18 6.97 -4.53
CA ARG A 102 1.02 6.25 -5.07
C ARG A 102 0.43 5.25 -4.09
N LEU A 103 1.28 4.44 -3.44
CA LEU A 103 0.83 3.49 -2.42
C LEU A 103 0.22 4.18 -1.20
N ARG A 104 0.77 5.33 -0.79
CA ARG A 104 0.21 6.14 0.30
C ARG A 104 -1.17 6.69 -0.06
N ALA A 105 -1.32 7.23 -1.27
CA ALA A 105 -2.60 7.73 -1.77
C ALA A 105 -3.64 6.60 -1.87
N ALA A 106 -3.25 5.43 -2.40
CA ALA A 106 -4.12 4.25 -2.44
C ALA A 106 -4.58 3.82 -1.04
N LEU A 107 -3.68 3.81 -0.05
CA LEU A 107 -4.04 3.52 1.35
C LEU A 107 -5.05 4.53 1.90
N GLN A 108 -4.86 5.82 1.63
CA GLN A 108 -5.79 6.87 2.07
C GLN A 108 -7.17 6.72 1.42
N ILE A 109 -7.22 6.44 0.12
CA ILE A 109 -8.47 6.20 -0.60
C ILE A 109 -9.18 4.98 -0.02
N ALA A 110 -8.46 3.89 0.25
CA ALA A 110 -9.05 2.68 0.83
C ALA A 110 -9.61 2.92 2.24
N LEU A 111 -8.95 3.76 3.06
CA LEU A 111 -9.46 4.16 4.38
C LEU A 111 -10.74 5.01 4.26
N VAL A 112 -10.79 5.94 3.32
CA VAL A 112 -11.98 6.77 3.07
C VAL A 112 -13.15 5.90 2.57
N LEU A 113 -12.89 4.98 1.65
CA LEU A 113 -13.90 4.02 1.20
C LEU A 113 -14.39 3.14 2.34
N LEU A 114 -13.50 2.69 3.23
CA LEU A 114 -13.90 1.92 4.41
C LEU A 114 -14.83 2.72 5.34
N LEU A 115 -14.61 4.02 5.51
CA LEU A 115 -15.53 4.86 6.28
C LEU A 115 -16.91 4.93 5.62
N PHE A 116 -16.97 5.08 4.30
CA PHE A 116 -18.24 5.06 3.58
C PHE A 116 -18.90 3.67 3.61
N ASP A 117 -18.14 2.59 3.58
CA ASP A 117 -18.62 1.21 3.71
C ASP A 117 -19.30 1.02 5.07
N ILE A 118 -18.65 1.45 6.16
CA ILE A 118 -19.23 1.44 7.51
C ILE A 118 -20.52 2.25 7.56
N LEU A 119 -20.55 3.45 6.98
CA LEU A 119 -21.75 4.31 6.96
C LEU A 119 -22.88 3.68 6.16
N ALA A 120 -22.58 3.09 4.99
CA ALA A 120 -23.58 2.41 4.17
C ALA A 120 -24.21 1.23 4.92
N TRP A 121 -23.38 0.42 5.60
CA TRP A 121 -23.88 -0.64 6.47
C TRP A 121 -24.72 -0.12 7.63
N LEU A 122 -24.33 0.99 8.27
CA LEU A 122 -25.11 1.59 9.34
C LEU A 122 -26.46 2.10 8.85
N PHE A 123 -26.54 2.70 7.67
CA PHE A 123 -27.81 3.15 7.08
C PHE A 123 -28.69 1.98 6.67
N ALA A 124 -28.11 0.91 6.10
CA ALA A 124 -28.83 -0.32 5.80
C ALA A 124 -29.46 -0.93 7.05
N VAL A 125 -28.70 -1.04 8.15
CA VAL A 125 -29.22 -1.54 9.44
C VAL A 125 -30.25 -0.59 10.06
N ALA A 126 -30.10 0.72 9.88
CA ALA A 126 -31.05 1.71 10.38
C ALA A 126 -32.37 1.74 9.58
N GLY A 127 -32.42 1.10 8.40
CA GLY A 127 -33.61 1.05 7.54
C GLY A 127 -33.96 2.40 6.91
N ILE A 128 -32.97 3.28 6.72
CA ILE A 128 -33.13 4.62 6.11
C ILE A 128 -32.91 4.53 4.60
#